data_AF-A0A3S3RFI4-F1
#
_entry.id   AF-A0A3S3RFI4-F1
#
_cell.length_a   1.000
_cell.length_b   1.000
_cell.length_c   1.000
_cell.angle_alpha   90.00
_cell.angle_beta   90.00
_cell.angle_gamma   90.00
#
_symmetry.space_group_name_H-M   'P 1'
#
loop_
_entity.id
_entity.type
_entity.pdbx_description
1 polymer ?
#
loop_
_entity_poly.entity_id
_entity_poly.type
_entity_poly.pdbx_seq_one_letter_code
_entity_poly.pdbx_strand_id
1 'polypeptide(L)' 'MITLLFAAELAAAVLATSFISGIFGMAGGMILIVVLMAIMPLTVAMVLHGLTQLTANSWRAWLWWSAIRWRIAAFYA' A
#
# COMPACT_ATOMS: atom_id res chain seq x y z
N MET A 1 10.73 -19.38 -9.87
CA MET A 1 11.79 -18.38 -9.60
C MET A 1 11.21 -17.01 -9.93
N ILE A 2 11.25 -16.06 -8.99
CA ILE A 2 10.94 -14.66 -9.32
C ILE A 2 12.08 -14.15 -10.19
N THR A 3 11.76 -13.68 -11.40
CA THR A 3 12.76 -13.07 -12.28
C THR A 3 13.01 -11.64 -11.84
N LEU A 4 14.22 -11.13 -12.08
CA LEU A 4 14.58 -9.74 -11.73
C LEU A 4 13.64 -8.73 -12.42
N LEU A 5 13.25 -9.03 -13.67
CA LEU A 5 12.32 -8.20 -14.43
C LEU A 5 10.94 -8.14 -13.75
N PHE A 6 10.39 -9.28 -13.34
CA PHE A 6 9.10 -9.32 -12.65
C PHE A 6 9.14 -8.57 -11.31
N ALA A 7 10.23 -8.71 -10.56
CA ALA A 7 10.41 -7.97 -9.31
C ALA A 7 10.47 -6.44 -9.55
N ALA A 8 11.14 -5.99 -10.61
CA ALA A 8 11.22 -4.58 -10.97
C ALA A 8 9.86 -4.00 -11.39
N GLU A 9 9.10 -4.74 -12.20
CA GLU A 9 7.73 -4.35 -12.60
C GLU A 9 6.80 -4.23 -11.40
N LEU A 10 6.84 -5.22 -10.50
CA LEU A 10 6.05 -5.21 -9.27
C LEU A 10 6.42 -4.02 -8.37
N ALA A 11 7.72 -3.76 -8.19
CA ALA A 11 8.20 -2.62 -7.42
C ALA A 11 7.74 -1.29 -8.03
N ALA A 12 7.81 -1.15 -9.35
CA ALA A 12 7.33 0.05 -10.05
C ALA A 12 5.83 0.25 -9.85
N ALA A 13 5.02 -0.81 -9.97
CA ALA A 13 3.57 -0.75 -9.74
C ALA A 13 3.25 -0.35 -8.29
N VAL A 14 3.94 -0.95 -7.31
CA VAL A 14 3.80 -0.62 -5.88
C VAL A 14 4.18 0.84 -5.61
N LEU A 15 5.29 1.33 -6.16
CA LEU A 15 5.74 2.70 -5.97
C LEU A 15 4.77 3.71 -6.59
N ALA A 16 4.35 3.50 -7.84
CA ALA A 16 3.42 4.38 -8.53
C ALA A 16 2.06 4.46 -7.83
N THR A 17 1.51 3.30 -7.45
CA THR A 17 0.22 3.25 -6.73
C THR A 17 0.32 3.81 -5.31
N SER A 18 1.43 3.58 -4.60
CA SER A 18 1.65 4.19 -3.27
C SER A 18 1.73 5.72 -3.37
N PHE A 19 2.38 6.26 -4.40
CA PHE A 19 2.42 7.69 -4.65
C PHE A 19 1.02 8.27 -4.89
N ILE A 20 0.20 7.61 -5.73
CA ILE A 20 -1.20 7.98 -5.94
C ILE A 20 -1.98 7.94 -4.62
N SER A 21 -1.78 6.93 -3.79
CA SER A 21 -2.41 6.84 -2.45
C SER A 21 -1.97 7.97 -1.52
N GLY A 22 -0.72 8.43 -1.63
CA GLY A 22 -0.23 9.59 -0.91
C GLY A 22 -0.98 10.88 -1.27
N ILE A 23 -1.28 11.09 -2.55
CA ILE A 23 -2.01 12.28 -3.04
C ILE A 23 -3.51 12.20 -2.72
N PHE A 24 -4.15 11.06 -3.01
CA PHE A 24 -5.62 10.92 -3.00
C PHE A 24 -6.17 10.19 -1.77
N GLY A 25 -5.34 9.73 -0.85
CA GLY A 25 -5.76 9.06 0.38
C GLY A 25 -6.09 7.57 0.24
N MET A 26 -6.82 7.14 -0.80
CA MET A 26 -7.24 5.73 -0.97
C MET A 26 -7.14 5.14 -2.39
N ALA A 27 -7.00 5.95 -3.43
CA ALA A 27 -7.08 5.47 -4.82
C ALA A 27 -5.99 4.43 -5.18
N GLY A 28 -4.78 4.60 -4.64
CA GLY A 28 -3.65 3.73 -4.95
C GLY A 28 -3.86 2.27 -4.55
N GLY A 29 -4.47 2.01 -3.40
CA GLY A 29 -4.72 0.64 -2.96
C GLY A 29 -5.69 -0.10 -3.88
N MET A 30 -6.75 0.57 -4.32
CA MET A 30 -7.74 0.02 -5.25
C MET A 30 -7.11 -0.34 -6.60
N ILE A 31 -6.22 0.50 -7.10
CA ILE A 31 -5.49 0.23 -8.34
C ILE A 31 -4.53 -0.96 -8.15
N LEU A 32 -3.78 -0.97 -7.05
CA LEU A 32 -2.80 -2.02 -6.79
C LEU A 32 -3.43 -3.40 -6.71
N ILE A 33 -4.57 -3.57 -6.03
CA ILE A 33 -5.19 -4.90 -5.91
C ILE A 33 -5.67 -5.43 -7.27
N VAL A 34 -6.18 -4.56 -8.16
CA VAL A 34 -6.55 -4.95 -9.53
C VAL A 34 -5.32 -5.41 -10.32
N VAL A 35 -4.21 -4.67 -10.22
CA VAL A 35 -2.94 -5.04 -10.88
C VAL A 35 -2.42 -6.39 -10.36
N LEU A 36 -2.42 -6.58 -9.04
CA LEU A 36 -1.95 -7.83 -8.42
C LEU A 36 -2.83 -9.02 -8.80
N MET A 37 -4.16 -8.90 -8.72
CA MET A 37 -5.06 -9.98 -9.10
C MET A 37 -4.97 -10.36 -10.59
N ALA A 38 -4.50 -9.44 -11.45
CA ALA A 38 -4.27 -9.73 -12.87
C ALA A 38 -3.03 -10.61 -13.13
N ILE A 39 -2.07 -10.64 -12.20
CA ILE A 39 -0.75 -11.29 -12.41
C ILE A 39 -0.47 -12.46 -11.46
N MET A 40 -1.24 -12.62 -10.39
CA MET A 40 -1.02 -13.69 -9.41
C MET A 40 -2.33 -14.17 -8.75
N PRO A 41 -2.33 -15.37 -8.13
CA PRO A 41 -3.50 -15.89 -7.43
C PRO A 41 -3.97 -14.98 -6.30
N LEU A 42 -5.28 -14.96 -6.06
CA LEU A 42 -5.95 -14.12 -5.05
C LEU A 42 -5.23 -14.12 -3.71
N THR A 43 -4.89 -15.30 -3.18
CA THR A 43 -4.24 -15.41 -1.86
C THR A 43 -2.91 -14.66 -1.81
N VAL A 44 -2.10 -14.75 -2.86
CA VAL A 44 -0.79 -14.07 -2.92
C VAL A 44 -0.99 -12.56 -3.14
N ALA A 45 -1.91 -12.19 -4.02
CA ALA A 45 -2.26 -10.79 -4.28
C ALA A 45 -2.72 -10.08 -3.00
N MET A 46 -3.59 -10.72 -2.21
CA MET A 46 -4.11 -10.15 -0.96
C MET A 46 -3.01 -9.95 0.09
N VAL A 47 -2.06 -10.88 0.20
CA VAL A 47 -0.92 -10.75 1.12
C VAL A 47 -0.02 -9.59 0.72
N LEU A 48 0.39 -9.52 -0.55
CA LEU A 48 1.25 -8.42 -1.03
C LEU A 48 0.53 -7.07 -0.94
N HIS A 49 -0.75 -7.03 -1.30
CA HIS A 49 -1.58 -5.85 -1.16
C HIS A 49 -1.63 -5.39 0.31
N GLY A 50 -1.97 -6.28 1.24
CA GLY A 50 -2.07 -5.98 2.66
C GLY A 50 -0.76 -5.46 3.25
N LEU A 51 0.38 -6.11 2.94
CA LEU A 51 1.70 -5.65 3.37
C LEU A 51 2.03 -4.26 2.81
N THR A 52 1.78 -4.06 1.51
CA THR A 52 2.02 -2.76 0.87
C THR A 52 1.15 -1.66 1.48
N GLN A 53 -0.13 -1.94 1.75
CA GLN A 53 -1.02 -1.00 2.41
C GLN A 53 -0.57 -0.71 3.84
N LEU A 54 -0.18 -1.72 4.61
CA LEU A 54 0.34 -1.53 5.96
C LEU A 54 1.56 -0.61 5.95
N THR A 55 2.54 -0.86 5.08
CA THR A 55 3.73 -0.02 4.95
C THR A 55 3.37 1.40 4.51
N ALA A 56 2.55 1.58 3.48
CA ALA A 56 2.17 2.90 2.97
C ALA A 56 1.36 3.71 3.98
N ASN A 57 0.40 3.08 4.66
CA ASN A 57 -0.43 3.72 5.68
C ASN A 57 0.40 4.08 6.91
N SER A 58 1.30 3.19 7.34
CA SER A 58 2.18 3.42 8.48
C SER A 58 3.19 4.54 8.18
N TRP A 59 3.73 4.59 6.96
CA TRP A 59 4.61 5.68 6.55
C TRP A 59 3.91 7.05 6.65
N ARG A 60 2.64 7.13 6.21
CA ARG A 60 1.83 8.35 6.37
C ARG A 60 1.62 8.67 7.85
N ALA A 61 1.24 7.70 8.66
CA ALA A 61 1.08 7.91 10.10
C ALA A 61 2.38 8.41 10.76
N TRP A 62 3.54 7.90 10.35
CA TRP A 62 4.84 8.38 10.81
C TRP A 62 5.08 9.83 10.36
N LEU A 63 4.98 10.13 9.06
CA LEU A 63 5.21 11.49 8.55
C LEU A 63 4.36 12.54 9.27
N TRP A 64 3.11 12.17 9.60
CA TRP A 64 2.17 13.04 10.27
C TRP A 64 2.12 12.82 11.79
N TRP A 65 3.07 12.10 12.38
CA TRP A 65 3.02 11.64 13.78
C TRP A 65 2.79 12.77 14.79
N SER A 66 3.46 13.91 14.60
CA SER A 66 3.32 15.09 15.46
C SER A 66 1.96 15.77 15.33
N ALA A 67 1.26 15.59 14.21
CA ALA A 67 -0.08 16.10 13.97
C ALA A 67 -1.18 15.13 14.45
N ILE A 68 -0.82 13.90 14.85
CA ILE A 68 -1.80 12.93 15.35
C ILE A 68 -2.32 13.38 16.72
N ARG A 69 -3.63 13.55 16.81
CA ARG A 69 -4.33 13.80 18.07
C ARG A 69 -4.59 12.46 18.78
N TRP A 70 -3.59 11.96 19.49
CA TRP A 70 -3.60 10.65 20.15
C TRP A 70 -4.82 10.38 21.04
N ARG A 71 -5.32 11.41 21.72
CA ARG A 71 -6.52 11.31 22.56
C ARG A 71 -7.78 10.94 21.77
N ILE A 72 -7.86 11.37 20.51
CA ILE A 72 -8.97 11.03 19.60
C ILE A 72 -8.72 9.64 19.01
N ALA A 73 -7.50 9.37 18.54
CA ALA A 73 -7.14 8.09 17.95
C ALA A 73 -7.39 6.91 18.93
N ALA A 74 -7.01 7.06 20.20
CA ALA A 74 -7.21 6.04 21.23
C ALA A 74 -8.67 5.84 21.66
N PHE A 75 -9.56 6.81 21.38
CA PHE A 75 -10.99 6.68 21.69
C PHE A 75 -11.76 6.01 20.53
N TYR A 76 -11.30 6.19 19.29
CA TYR A 76 -11.94 5.67 18.08
C TYR A 76 -11.43 4.30 17.62
N ALA A 77 -10.20 3.92 18.00
CA ALA A 77 -9.57 2.64 17.66
C ALA A 77 -10.04 1.51 18.58
#